data_AF-A0A9P7CJJ8-F1
#
_entry.id   AF-A0A9P7CJJ8-F1
#
_cell.length_a   1.000
_cell.length_b   1.000
_cell.length_c   1.000
_cell.angle_alpha   90.00
_cell.angle_beta   90.00
_cell.angle_gamma   90.00
#
_symmetry.space_group_name_H-M   'P 1'
#
loop_
_entity.id
_entity.type
_entity.pdbx_description
1 polymer ?
#
loop_
_entity_poly.entity_id
_entity_poly.type
_entity_poly.pdbx_seq_one_letter_code
_entity_poly.pdbx_strand_id
1 'polypeptide(L)'
;MKTFVGPGAATCCSMLSFCGIIFLVVLGTAFKSKVEVLTEFVSDPDNPIATAESCFTAAIVYACFLGFCGCQVLVHKYNSRRQIQL
;
A
#
# COMPACT_ATOMS: atom_id res chain seq x y z
N MET A 1 -6.92 -18.98 -15.88
CA MET A 1 -7.71 -18.27 -14.85
C MET A 1 -8.07 -16.90 -15.40
N LYS A 2 -9.34 -16.50 -15.33
CA LYS A 2 -9.75 -15.16 -15.76
C LYS A 2 -9.32 -14.16 -14.69
N THR A 3 -8.48 -13.20 -15.04
CA THR A 3 -8.09 -12.11 -14.14
C THR A 3 -9.24 -11.10 -14.03
N PHE A 4 -9.47 -10.58 -12.82
CA PHE A 4 -10.56 -9.63 -12.55
C PHE A 4 -10.21 -8.21 -13.02
N VAL A 5 -8.91 -7.86 -13.00
CA VAL A 5 -8.39 -6.58 -13.50
C VAL A 5 -7.40 -6.81 -14.64
N GLY A 6 -7.24 -5.82 -15.52
CA GLY A 6 -6.28 -5.87 -16.62
C GLY A 6 -4.81 -5.85 -16.13
N PRO A 7 -3.85 -6.38 -16.92
CA PRO A 7 -2.44 -6.52 -16.51
C PRO A 7 -1.77 -5.21 -16.12
N GLY A 8 -2.05 -4.12 -16.84
CA GLY A 8 -1.51 -2.79 -16.54
C GLY A 8 -2.02 -2.25 -15.20
N ALA A 9 -3.32 -2.37 -14.96
CA ALA A 9 -3.96 -1.92 -13.73
C ALA A 9 -3.52 -2.75 -12.50
N ALA A 10 -3.35 -4.07 -12.65
CA ALA A 10 -2.85 -4.92 -11.56
C ALA A 10 -1.43 -4.54 -11.14
N THR A 11 -0.59 -4.21 -12.12
CA THR A 11 0.82 -3.84 -11.89
C THR A 11 0.92 -2.47 -11.23
N CYS A 12 0.16 -1.47 -11.70
CA CYS A 12 0.16 -0.15 -11.08
C CYS A 12 -0.41 -0.19 -9.66
N CYS A 13 -1.49 -0.93 -9.43
CA CYS A 13 -2.06 -1.15 -8.09
C CYS A 13 -1.00 -1.71 -7.13
N SER A 14 -0.28 -2.77 -7.55
CA SER A 14 0.73 -3.42 -6.71
C SER A 14 1.88 -2.47 -6.33
N MET A 15 2.35 -1.65 -7.28
CA MET A 15 3.41 -0.66 -7.03
C MET A 15 2.94 0.46 -6.10
N LEU A 16 1.74 1.00 -6.32
CA LEU A 16 1.17 2.05 -5.48
C LEU A 16 0.93 1.54 -4.05
N SER A 17 0.42 0.32 -3.90
CA SER A 17 0.27 -0.33 -2.59
C SER A 17 1.60 -0.48 -1.87
N PHE A 18 2.64 -0.93 -2.56
CA PHE A 18 3.97 -1.09 -1.96
C PHE A 18 4.55 0.23 -1.47
N CYS A 19 4.52 1.27 -2.31
CA CYS A 19 4.96 2.61 -1.92
C CYS A 19 4.10 3.15 -0.77
N GLY A 20 2.78 3.00 -0.84
CA GLY A 20 1.84 3.46 0.19
C GLY A 20 2.13 2.87 1.56
N ILE A 21 2.39 1.56 1.64
CA ILE A 21 2.75 0.89 2.90
C ILE A 21 4.02 1.50 3.50
N ILE A 22 5.06 1.70 2.69
CA ILE A 22 6.33 2.28 3.16
C ILE A 22 6.10 3.68 3.75
N PHE A 23 5.40 4.55 3.01
CA PHE A 23 5.12 5.91 3.46
C PHE A 23 4.26 5.93 4.74
N LEU A 24 3.20 5.12 4.81
CA LEU A 24 2.30 5.05 5.96
C LEU A 24 2.98 4.50 7.21
N VAL A 25 3.88 3.52 7.07
CA VAL A 25 4.66 2.98 8.19
C VAL A 25 5.62 4.04 8.71
N VAL A 26 6.35 4.73 7.84
CA VAL A 26 7.26 5.81 8.24
C VAL A 26 6.49 6.93 8.95
N LEU A 27 5.37 7.40 8.39
CA LEU A 27 4.53 8.41 9.02
C LEU A 27 3.94 7.93 10.35
N GLY A 28 3.43 6.69 10.42
CA GLY A 28 2.91 6.12 11.67
C GLY A 28 3.96 6.06 12.77
N THR A 29 5.20 5.70 12.44
CA THR A 29 6.32 5.75 13.40
C THR A 29 6.69 7.17 13.80
N ALA A 30 6.67 8.13 12.86
CA ALA A 30 6.95 9.53 13.13
C ALA A 30 5.91 10.14 14.09
N PHE A 31 4.62 9.93 13.83
CA PHE A 31 3.54 10.37 14.72
C PHE A 31 3.60 9.71 16.11
N LYS A 32 4.03 8.44 16.20
CA LYS A 32 4.23 7.75 17.48
C LYS A 32 5.40 8.33 18.28
N SER A 33 6.47 8.75 17.61
CA SER A 33 7.65 9.38 18.22
C SER A 33 7.44 10.86 18.57
N LYS A 34 6.29 11.46 18.26
CA LYS A 34 5.99 12.89 18.48
C LYS A 34 7.10 13.80 17.96
N VAL A 35 7.55 13.59 16.73
CA VAL A 35 8.52 14.51 16.10
C VAL A 35 7.89 15.89 15.96
N GLU A 36 8.55 16.91 16.51
CA GLU A 36 8.13 18.33 16.51
C GLU A 36 7.62 18.80 15.14
N VAL A 37 8.27 18.39 14.05
CA VAL A 37 7.90 18.77 12.67
C VAL A 37 6.47 18.39 12.24
N LEU A 38 5.81 17.48 12.95
CA LEU A 38 4.45 16.96 12.65
C LEU A 38 3.45 17.23 13.78
N THR A 39 3.86 17.88 14.86
CA THR A 39 3.03 18.09 16.07
C THR A 39 3.11 19.50 16.66
N GLU A 40 3.92 20.39 16.09
CA GLU A 40 4.20 21.71 16.67
C GLU A 40 3.37 22.85 16.03
N PHE A 41 2.78 22.63 14.85
CA PHE A 41 1.97 23.63 14.17
C PHE A 41 0.51 23.61 14.63
N VAL A 42 -0.15 24.78 14.66
CA VAL A 42 -1.58 24.93 15.02
C VAL A 42 -2.51 24.11 14.11
N SER A 43 -2.05 23.76 12.91
CA SER A 43 -2.76 22.93 11.94
C SER A 43 -2.51 21.43 12.09
N ASP A 44 -1.63 21.01 13.01
CA ASP A 44 -1.34 19.61 13.26
C ASP A 44 -2.45 18.94 14.07
N PRO A 45 -2.65 17.61 13.92
CA PRO A 45 -3.72 16.91 14.61
C PRO A 45 -3.55 16.98 16.14
N ASP A 46 -4.61 17.37 16.86
CA ASP A 46 -4.66 17.44 18.33
C ASP A 46 -4.24 16.13 19.02
N ASN A 47 -4.45 14.99 18.34
CA ASN A 47 -4.16 13.66 18.86
C ASN A 47 -3.23 12.87 17.91
N PRO A 48 -1.90 13.06 17.98
CA PRO A 48 -0.95 12.41 17.07
C PRO A 48 -0.95 10.88 17.18
N ILE A 49 -1.29 10.35 18.36
CA ILE A 49 -1.40 8.90 18.60
C ILE A 49 -2.57 8.31 17.80
N ALA A 50 -3.71 9.00 17.75
CA ALA A 50 -4.87 8.54 16.98
C ALA A 50 -4.59 8.57 15.47
N THR A 51 -3.83 9.58 15.00
CA THR A 51 -3.36 9.64 13.62
C THR A 51 -2.35 8.54 13.29
N ALA A 52 -1.45 8.19 14.22
CA ALA A 52 -0.54 7.06 14.03
C ALA A 52 -1.30 5.73 13.85
N GLU A 53 -2.30 5.47 14.70
CA GLU A 53 -3.15 4.26 14.62
C GLU A 53 -3.92 4.18 13.29
N SER A 54 -4.42 5.31 12.78
CA SER A 54 -5.10 5.34 11.49
C SER A 54 -4.12 5.10 10.32
N CYS A 55 -2.89 5.62 10.39
CA CYS A 55 -1.84 5.30 9.42
C CYS A 55 -1.48 3.81 9.41
N PHE A 56 -1.35 3.17 10.58
CA PHE A 56 -1.10 1.73 10.66
C PHE A 56 -2.27 0.91 10.11
N THR A 57 -3.51 1.31 10.42
CA THR A 57 -4.72 0.68 9.86
C THR A 57 -4.75 0.80 8.34
N ALA A 58 -4.44 1.97 7.80
CA ALA A 58 -4.33 2.18 6.35
C ALA A 58 -3.22 1.32 5.72
N ALA A 59 -2.06 1.18 6.38
CA ALA A 59 -0.97 0.33 5.90
C ALA A 59 -1.40 -1.14 5.78
N ILE A 60 -2.21 -1.65 6.72
CA ILE A 60 -2.79 -3.00 6.65
C ILE A 60 -3.69 -3.15 5.41
N VAL A 61 -4.54 -2.17 5.14
CA VAL A 61 -5.42 -2.18 3.95
C VAL A 61 -4.60 -2.21 2.66
N TYR A 62 -3.55 -1.39 2.55
CA TYR A 62 -2.66 -1.43 1.40
C TYR A 62 -1.89 -2.75 1.28
N ALA A 63 -1.55 -3.41 2.40
CA ALA A 63 -0.95 -4.75 2.39
C ALA A 63 -1.91 -5.81 1.83
N CYS A 64 -3.19 -5.74 2.19
CA CYS A 64 -4.23 -6.59 1.60
C CYS A 64 -4.35 -6.37 0.08
N PHE A 65 -4.37 -5.11 -0.37
CA PHE A 65 -4.39 -4.79 -1.80
C PHE A 65 -3.13 -5.27 -2.53
N LEU A 66 -1.95 -5.19 -1.90
CA LEU A 66 -0.71 -5.71 -2.45
C LEU A 66 -0.80 -7.22 -2.65
N GLY A 67 -1.30 -7.96 -1.65
CA GLY A 67 -1.50 -9.40 -1.75
C GLY A 67 -2.47 -9.77 -2.87
N PHE A 68 -3.60 -9.07 -2.98
CA PHE A 68 -4.61 -9.36 -3.99
C PHE A 68 -4.16 -8.98 -5.41
N CYS A 69 -3.72 -7.73 -5.62
CA CYS A 69 -3.20 -7.26 -6.92
C CYS A 69 -1.93 -8.02 -7.32
N GLY A 70 -1.06 -8.36 -6.37
CA GLY A 70 0.17 -9.13 -6.59
C GLY A 70 -0.11 -10.55 -7.07
N CYS A 71 -1.05 -11.27 -6.44
CA CYS A 71 -1.52 -12.57 -6.91
C CYS A 71 -2.05 -12.51 -8.35
N GLN A 72 -2.80 -11.46 -8.70
CA GLN A 72 -3.30 -11.28 -10.07
C GLN A 72 -2.17 -11.02 -11.08
N VAL A 73 -1.15 -10.23 -10.73
CA VAL A 73 0.04 -10.01 -11.56
C VAL A 73 0.81 -11.33 -11.77
N LEU A 74 0.99 -12.14 -10.72
CA LEU A 74 1.67 -13.43 -10.81
C LEU A 74 0.94 -14.39 -11.74
N VAL A 75 -0.39 -14.51 -11.60
CA VAL A 75 -1.23 -15.32 -12.50
C VAL A 75 -1.14 -14.79 -13.93
N HIS A 76 -1.12 -13.48 -14.12
CA HIS A 76 -1.00 -12.88 -15.45
C HIS A 76 0.36 -13.17 -16.10
N LYS A 77 1.45 -13.09 -15.33
CA LYS A 77 2.79 -13.50 -15.77
C LYS A 77 2.82 -14.98 -16.16
N TYR A 78 2.23 -15.85 -15.34
CA TYR A 78 2.19 -17.28 -15.61
C TYR A 78 1.38 -17.62 -16.87
N ASN A 79 0.21 -17.01 -17.07
CA ASN A 79 -0.59 -17.22 -18.28
C ASN A 79 0.11 -16.68 -19.53
N SER A 80 0.75 -15.51 -19.46
CA SER A 80 1.50 -14.94 -20.59
C SER A 80 2.68 -15.83 -21.01
N ARG A 81 3.38 -16.45 -20.06
CA ARG A 81 4.43 -17.45 -20.35
C ARG A 81 3.90 -18.68 -21.08
N ARG A 82 2.70 -19.16 -20.72
CA ARG A 82 2.06 -20.33 -21.38
C ARG A 82 1.52 -20.02 -22.77
N GLN A 83 1.11 -18.78 -23.06
CA GLN A 83 0.65 -18.36 -24.38
C GLN A 83 1.77 -18.28 -25.43
N ILE A 84 3.03 -18.09 -25.02
CA ILE A 84 4.19 -18.01 -25.92
C ILE A 84 4.74 -19.42 -26.27
N GLN A 85 4.25 -20.47 -25.61
CA GLN A 85 4.68 -21.87 -25.78
C GLN A 85 3.74 -22.71 -26.68
N LEU A 86 2.73 -22.08 -27.30
CA LEU A 86 1.82 -22.67 -28.29
C LEU A 86 1.96 -21.91 -29.61
#